data_AF-S9UGD4-F1
#
_entry.id   AF-S9UGD4-F1
#
_cell.length_a   1.000
_cell.length_b   1.000
_cell.length_c   1.000
_cell.angle_alpha   90.00
_cell.angle_beta   90.00
_cell.angle_gamma   90.00
#
_symmetry.space_group_name_H-M   'P 1'
#
loop_
_entity.id
_entity.type
_entity.pdbx_description
1 polymer ?
#
loop_
_entity_poly.entity_id
_entity_poly.type
_entity_poly.pdbx_seq_one_letter_code
_entity_poly.pdbx_strand_id
1 'polypeptide(L)'
;MHLRRQHVRSLKQDYLRGAQAGTVESGDAMVAHTLKFYATLIASALVEDEAQMRMLLDEMRTCDLIEPTAPVYQSLLCSLLLVTREPGAVPTAAATPVEEKKESGADADGATAAAASPSPSSASTPAAMKVKADDLVVGEVKTLHRAQAGDMAGYYMGHALSHHRAGQCHYPASLLRDAAAGHTSAADAAGRAPPAVEYVSAELWGTFLSLCAVTHVAPKLMDLWWEKCLAFFDAERAAAKKRHLFAEDAELRADDENGREGDLAASFLADLVAADADAPTPDAATAAADRSPLPYGVVHAMLSWAAAQRDVERVMRYFQESNRRGLWLADGTAPPGCLTLPWAALRARYPSWVPQPGQRGGAPLTEATLQEVQLRLLAKLMAASKSMKMDGGLRDLVAKDVRQLIPLPVLQRAPWGVLSDLMTGLSVASTMQVLKLASASRPNGDGDVPFFVWAAILRRCAHEHCLDHAESLFRFIRARFTLDVREKRELVEIMMRMYGTLAPPDFSSTLAIFNDHVLRCPSGEPAVAPDAALYTLLIQAADSRDSAAMVFLEACGDGVVLDADLFEAVLGANQHNLMAKLSRKLPHEYGTSDLDAQLRIPHNVDAHARREEALQMRGKTFYNSTGETGY
;
A
#
# COMPACT_ATOMS: atom_id res chain seq x y z
N MET A 1 -14.43 -1.71 -24.02
CA MET A 1 -15.19 -2.62 -24.94
C MET A 1 -15.77 -3.70 -24.05
N HIS A 2 -17.10 -3.84 -23.90
CA HIS A 2 -17.62 -4.81 -22.94
C HIS A 2 -17.36 -6.26 -23.37
N LEU A 3 -16.57 -6.98 -22.57
CA LEU A 3 -16.24 -8.38 -22.79
C LEU A 3 -17.48 -9.26 -22.57
N ARG A 4 -17.87 -10.04 -23.60
CA ARG A 4 -19.01 -10.98 -23.56
C ARG A 4 -18.50 -12.42 -23.55
N ARG A 5 -19.31 -13.37 -23.05
CA ARG A 5 -18.96 -14.82 -23.06
C ARG A 5 -18.52 -15.34 -24.43
N GLN A 6 -19.19 -14.89 -25.50
CA GLN A 6 -18.82 -15.26 -26.87
C GLN A 6 -17.40 -14.79 -27.25
N HIS A 7 -17.00 -13.58 -26.83
CA HIS A 7 -15.65 -13.08 -27.05
C HIS A 7 -14.62 -13.93 -26.30
N VAL A 8 -14.90 -14.26 -25.03
CA VAL A 8 -14.02 -15.13 -24.22
C VAL A 8 -13.82 -16.49 -24.87
N ARG A 9 -14.90 -17.11 -25.38
CA ARG A 9 -14.84 -18.38 -26.10
C ARG A 9 -14.02 -18.29 -27.37
N SER A 10 -14.21 -17.23 -28.17
CA SER A 10 -13.43 -17.01 -29.39
C SER A 10 -11.94 -16.84 -29.06
N LEU A 11 -11.61 -15.95 -28.12
CA LEU A 11 -10.23 -15.70 -27.69
C LEU A 11 -9.57 -16.96 -27.14
N LYS A 12 -10.31 -17.76 -26.36
CA LYS A 12 -9.82 -19.06 -25.84
C LYS A 12 -9.51 -20.02 -26.98
N GLN A 13 -10.41 -20.16 -27.95
CA GLN A 13 -10.18 -21.05 -29.09
C GLN A 13 -8.98 -20.60 -29.92
N ASP A 14 -8.83 -19.30 -30.16
CA ASP A 14 -7.69 -18.78 -30.91
C ASP A 14 -6.38 -18.98 -30.14
N TYR A 15 -6.38 -18.77 -28.82
CA TYR A 15 -5.23 -19.04 -27.95
C TYR A 15 -4.84 -20.53 -27.96
N LEU A 16 -5.81 -21.43 -27.80
CA LEU A 16 -5.57 -22.87 -27.77
C LEU A 16 -5.12 -23.41 -29.14
N ARG A 17 -5.66 -22.88 -30.26
CA ARG A 17 -5.16 -23.22 -31.61
C ARG A 17 -3.69 -22.81 -31.78
N GLY A 18 -3.28 -21.67 -31.21
CA GLY A 18 -1.88 -21.23 -31.19
C GLY A 18 -0.98 -22.16 -30.38
N ALA A 19 -1.43 -22.65 -29.23
CA ALA A 19 -0.69 -23.60 -28.41
C ALA A 19 -0.55 -24.99 -29.09
N GLN A 20 -1.63 -25.48 -29.71
CA GLN A 20 -1.67 -26.79 -30.37
C GLN A 20 -0.84 -26.88 -31.65
N ALA A 21 -0.42 -25.75 -32.25
CA ALA A 21 0.34 -25.74 -33.50
C ALA A 21 1.73 -26.40 -33.39
N GLY A 22 2.19 -26.76 -32.18
CA GLY A 22 3.52 -27.34 -31.94
C GLY A 22 3.57 -28.82 -31.55
N THR A 23 2.53 -29.41 -30.95
CA THR A 23 2.62 -30.75 -30.31
C THR A 23 1.26 -31.41 -30.08
N VAL A 24 1.20 -32.76 -30.16
CA VAL A 24 0.05 -33.55 -29.68
C VAL A 24 0.10 -33.56 -28.16
N GLU A 25 -0.67 -32.68 -27.53
CA GLU A 25 -0.65 -32.46 -26.09
C GLU A 25 -1.55 -33.44 -25.33
N SER A 26 -1.06 -33.89 -24.16
CA SER A 26 -1.86 -34.61 -23.16
C SER A 26 -3.03 -33.75 -22.67
N GLY A 27 -4.12 -34.37 -22.20
CA GLY A 27 -5.25 -33.65 -21.60
C GLY A 27 -4.83 -32.71 -20.46
N ASP A 28 -3.82 -33.08 -19.67
CA ASP A 28 -3.29 -32.24 -18.59
C ASP A 28 -2.64 -30.95 -19.11
N ALA A 29 -1.95 -31.02 -20.25
CA ALA A 29 -1.36 -29.85 -20.89
C ALA A 29 -2.46 -28.90 -21.38
N MET A 30 -3.56 -29.43 -21.92
CA MET A 30 -4.72 -28.62 -22.32
C MET A 30 -5.33 -27.85 -21.14
N VAL A 31 -5.48 -28.51 -19.98
CA VAL A 31 -5.98 -27.88 -18.75
C VAL A 31 -5.02 -26.78 -18.29
N ALA A 32 -3.71 -27.04 -18.30
CA ALA A 32 -2.69 -26.05 -17.95
C ALA A 32 -2.70 -24.83 -18.89
N HIS A 33 -2.82 -25.05 -20.20
CA HIS A 33 -2.96 -23.96 -21.19
C HIS A 33 -4.24 -23.16 -21.00
N THR A 34 -5.35 -23.83 -20.67
CA THR A 34 -6.63 -23.18 -20.39
C THR A 34 -6.56 -22.32 -19.13
N LEU A 35 -5.96 -22.82 -18.05
CA LEU A 35 -5.70 -22.05 -16.83
C LEU A 35 -4.80 -20.84 -17.10
N LYS A 36 -3.73 -21.02 -17.89
CA LYS A 36 -2.84 -19.92 -18.28
C LYS A 36 -3.57 -18.86 -19.13
N PHE A 37 -4.47 -19.28 -20.02
CA PHE A 37 -5.34 -18.37 -20.76
C PHE A 37 -6.20 -17.52 -19.82
N TYR A 38 -6.92 -18.13 -18.88
CA TYR A 38 -7.77 -17.40 -17.93
C TYR A 38 -6.97 -16.46 -17.05
N ALA A 39 -5.83 -16.92 -16.50
CA ALA A 39 -4.92 -16.07 -15.72
C ALA A 39 -4.45 -14.85 -16.51
N THR A 40 -4.03 -15.05 -17.77
CA THR A 40 -3.58 -13.97 -18.67
C THR A 40 -4.70 -13.01 -19.03
N LEU A 41 -5.90 -13.53 -19.31
CA LEU A 41 -7.06 -12.71 -19.66
C LEU A 41 -7.52 -11.87 -18.47
N ILE A 42 -7.54 -12.45 -17.26
CA ILE A 42 -7.86 -11.73 -16.03
C ILE A 42 -6.84 -10.62 -15.78
N ALA A 43 -5.55 -10.91 -15.92
CA ALA A 43 -4.48 -9.93 -15.77
C ALA A 43 -4.42 -8.86 -16.88
N SER A 44 -5.22 -9.00 -17.94
CA SER A 44 -5.25 -8.05 -19.06
C SER A 44 -6.14 -6.85 -18.76
N ALA A 45 -5.90 -5.74 -19.46
CA ALA A 45 -6.74 -4.55 -19.40
C ALA A 45 -8.15 -4.76 -20.02
N LEU A 46 -8.48 -5.95 -20.54
CA LEU A 46 -9.78 -6.26 -21.14
C LEU A 46 -10.86 -6.51 -20.08
N VAL A 47 -10.48 -6.85 -18.85
CA VAL A 47 -11.40 -7.05 -17.73
C VAL A 47 -11.49 -5.74 -16.96
N GLU A 48 -12.58 -5.03 -17.16
CA GLU A 48 -12.79 -3.67 -16.64
C GLU A 48 -13.53 -3.68 -15.28
N ASP A 49 -14.30 -4.74 -14.98
CA ASP A 49 -15.16 -4.78 -13.79
C ASP A 49 -15.32 -6.17 -13.14
N GLU A 50 -15.91 -6.18 -11.94
CA GLU A 50 -16.18 -7.40 -11.18
C GLU A 50 -17.16 -8.35 -11.88
N ALA A 51 -18.13 -7.83 -12.64
CA ALA A 51 -19.13 -8.66 -13.31
C ALA A 51 -18.47 -9.49 -14.42
N GLN A 52 -17.54 -8.90 -15.16
CA GLN A 52 -16.72 -9.60 -16.14
C GLN A 52 -15.82 -10.65 -15.47
N MET A 53 -15.24 -10.33 -14.30
CA MET A 53 -14.43 -11.28 -13.55
C MET A 53 -15.23 -12.50 -13.08
N ARG A 54 -16.42 -12.28 -12.50
CA ARG A 54 -17.34 -13.37 -12.13
C ARG A 54 -17.78 -14.17 -13.34
N MET A 55 -18.03 -13.51 -14.48
CA MET A 55 -18.37 -14.18 -15.74
C MET A 55 -17.24 -15.09 -16.23
N LEU A 56 -15.97 -14.66 -16.12
CA LEU A 56 -14.83 -15.48 -16.49
C LEU A 56 -14.68 -16.71 -15.58
N LEU A 57 -14.85 -16.54 -14.27
CA LEU A 57 -14.82 -17.66 -13.32
C LEU A 57 -15.98 -18.63 -13.53
N ASP A 58 -17.18 -18.12 -13.84
CA ASP A 58 -18.35 -18.93 -14.17
C ASP A 58 -18.15 -19.70 -15.48
N GLU A 59 -17.61 -19.05 -16.51
CA GLU A 59 -17.31 -19.69 -17.80
C GLU A 59 -16.26 -20.81 -17.62
N MET A 60 -15.20 -20.58 -16.86
CA MET A 60 -14.17 -21.58 -16.56
C MET A 60 -14.75 -22.81 -15.84
N ARG A 61 -15.65 -22.59 -14.88
CA ARG A 61 -16.31 -23.69 -14.13
C ARG A 61 -17.37 -24.42 -14.92
N THR A 62 -18.24 -23.69 -15.64
CA THR A 62 -19.42 -24.27 -16.29
C THR A 62 -19.11 -24.86 -17.66
N CYS A 63 -18.18 -24.24 -18.40
CA CYS A 63 -17.88 -24.66 -19.77
C CYS A 63 -16.63 -25.54 -19.85
N ASP A 64 -15.59 -25.24 -19.06
CA ASP A 64 -14.36 -26.05 -19.08
C ASP A 64 -14.29 -27.06 -17.93
N LEU A 65 -15.19 -26.96 -16.94
CA LEU A 65 -15.21 -27.83 -15.75
C LEU A 65 -13.89 -27.76 -14.97
N ILE A 66 -13.22 -26.60 -15.00
CA ILE A 66 -11.94 -26.35 -14.32
C ILE A 66 -12.18 -25.43 -13.13
N GLU A 67 -11.65 -25.80 -11.97
CA GLU A 67 -11.64 -24.93 -10.80
C GLU A 67 -10.44 -23.95 -10.82
N PRO A 68 -10.59 -22.73 -10.27
CA PRO A 68 -9.50 -21.77 -10.22
C PRO A 68 -8.36 -22.29 -9.35
N THR A 69 -7.15 -22.23 -9.89
CA THR A 69 -5.89 -22.57 -9.20
C THR A 69 -5.23 -21.34 -8.59
N ALA A 70 -4.19 -21.51 -7.77
CA ALA A 70 -3.46 -20.40 -7.15
C ALA A 70 -3.02 -19.30 -8.16
N PRO A 71 -2.46 -19.62 -9.35
CA PRO A 71 -2.11 -18.61 -10.35
C PRO A 71 -3.30 -17.79 -10.88
N VAL A 72 -4.49 -18.40 -10.99
CA VAL A 72 -5.71 -17.71 -11.41
C VAL A 72 -6.15 -16.73 -10.33
N TYR A 73 -6.19 -17.14 -9.06
CA TYR A 73 -6.49 -16.24 -7.95
C TYR A 73 -5.44 -15.13 -7.82
N GLN A 74 -4.16 -15.44 -8.02
CA GLN A 74 -3.08 -14.44 -7.97
C GLN A 74 -3.26 -13.40 -9.08
N SER A 75 -3.57 -13.84 -10.30
CA SER A 75 -3.87 -12.93 -11.42
C SER A 75 -5.09 -12.05 -11.12
N LEU A 76 -6.11 -12.62 -10.48
CA LEU A 76 -7.28 -11.89 -10.01
C LEU A 76 -6.90 -10.80 -8.99
N LEU A 77 -6.14 -11.15 -7.97
CA LEU A 77 -5.72 -10.19 -6.93
C LEU A 77 -4.78 -9.11 -7.49
N CYS A 78 -3.87 -9.47 -8.41
CA CYS A 78 -3.04 -8.51 -9.13
C CYS A 78 -3.88 -7.53 -9.96
N SER A 79 -4.95 -8.01 -10.60
CA SER A 79 -5.85 -7.16 -11.39
C SER A 79 -6.59 -6.18 -10.49
N LEU A 80 -7.07 -6.62 -9.33
CA LEU A 80 -7.65 -5.73 -8.32
C LEU A 80 -6.64 -4.67 -7.85
N LEU A 81 -5.39 -5.06 -7.63
CA LEU A 81 -4.33 -4.14 -7.23
C LEU A 81 -4.07 -3.06 -8.29
N LEU A 82 -4.06 -3.43 -9.57
CA LEU A 82 -3.91 -2.48 -10.68
C LEU A 82 -5.10 -1.51 -10.76
N VAL A 83 -6.33 -1.99 -10.60
CA VAL A 83 -7.55 -1.16 -10.66
C VAL A 83 -7.65 -0.19 -9.48
N THR A 84 -7.11 -0.53 -8.30
CA THR A 84 -7.08 0.39 -7.14
C THR A 84 -6.07 1.52 -7.28
N ARG A 85 -5.14 1.43 -8.23
CA ARG A 85 -4.11 2.44 -8.43
C ARG A 85 -4.67 3.54 -9.32
N GLU A 86 -5.12 4.62 -8.69
CA GLU A 86 -5.61 5.80 -9.42
C GLU A 86 -4.56 6.28 -10.44
N PRO A 87 -4.93 6.39 -11.73
CA PRO A 87 -4.03 6.90 -12.76
C PRO A 87 -3.82 8.40 -12.55
N GLY A 88 -2.81 8.77 -11.76
CA GLY A 88 -2.41 10.16 -11.56
C GLY A 88 -2.32 10.62 -10.10
N ALA A 89 -2.76 9.81 -9.13
CA ALA A 89 -2.47 10.10 -7.74
C ALA A 89 -0.97 9.84 -7.48
N VAL A 90 -0.18 10.91 -7.46
CA VAL A 90 1.12 10.89 -6.77
C VAL A 90 0.83 10.32 -5.38
N PRO A 91 1.61 9.36 -4.86
CA PRO A 91 1.43 8.87 -3.50
C PRO A 91 1.64 10.04 -2.52
N THR A 92 0.58 10.78 -2.23
CA THR A 92 0.56 11.80 -1.20
C THR A 92 0.66 11.04 0.12
N ALA A 93 1.90 10.88 0.58
CA ALA A 93 2.24 10.23 1.84
C ALA A 93 1.83 11.13 3.02
N ALA A 94 0.54 11.41 3.15
CA ALA A 94 -0.11 11.98 4.31
C ALA A 94 -1.63 11.96 4.05
N ALA A 95 -2.28 10.85 4.39
CA ALA A 95 -3.62 11.00 4.94
C ALA A 95 -3.47 11.97 6.11
N THR A 96 -4.13 13.12 6.02
CA THR A 96 -4.32 14.03 7.16
C THR A 96 -4.80 13.19 8.34
N PRO A 97 -4.17 13.32 9.53
CA PRO A 97 -4.68 12.61 10.70
C PRO A 97 -6.14 13.01 10.90
N VAL A 98 -7.02 12.01 10.94
CA VAL A 98 -8.36 12.19 11.47
C VAL A 98 -8.16 12.75 12.87
N GLU A 99 -8.54 14.02 13.09
CA GLU A 99 -8.53 14.59 14.42
C GLU A 99 -9.39 13.70 15.31
N GLU A 100 -8.74 12.99 16.23
CA GLU A 100 -9.41 12.31 17.33
C GLU A 100 -10.19 13.39 18.08
N LYS A 101 -11.51 13.36 17.87
CA LYS A 101 -12.47 14.18 18.59
C LYS A 101 -12.29 13.85 20.07
N LYS A 102 -11.56 14.70 20.77
CA LYS A 102 -11.27 14.59 22.20
C LYS A 102 -12.60 14.76 22.94
N GLU A 103 -13.30 13.66 23.19
CA GLU A 103 -14.45 13.63 24.08
C GLU A 103 -13.95 14.01 25.48
N SER A 104 -14.23 15.25 25.88
CA SER A 104 -14.07 15.71 27.24
C SER A 104 -15.12 15.00 28.10
N GLY A 105 -14.67 13.99 28.85
CA GLY A 105 -15.44 13.43 29.95
C GLY A 105 -15.67 14.50 31.02
N ALA A 106 -16.94 14.78 31.27
CA ALA A 106 -17.41 15.45 32.48
C ALA A 106 -18.39 14.49 33.17
N ASP A 107 -18.05 14.14 34.40
CA ASP A 107 -18.83 13.33 35.31
C ASP A 107 -20.21 13.95 35.61
N ALA A 108 -21.25 13.11 35.67
CA ALA A 108 -22.35 13.30 36.60
C ALA A 108 -23.10 11.97 36.82
N ASP A 109 -23.12 11.58 38.10
CA ASP A 109 -23.88 10.49 38.69
C ASP A 109 -25.39 10.51 38.39
N GLY A 110 -26.00 9.32 38.39
CA GLY A 110 -27.46 9.20 38.47
C GLY A 110 -28.00 7.79 38.21
N ALA A 111 -28.08 6.98 39.26
CA ALA A 111 -28.66 5.64 39.27
C ALA A 111 -30.13 5.58 38.82
N THR A 112 -30.54 4.49 38.15
CA THR A 112 -31.63 3.60 38.60
C THR A 112 -31.79 2.38 37.67
N ALA A 113 -32.09 1.25 38.30
CA ALA A 113 -32.22 -0.08 37.72
C ALA A 113 -33.60 -0.30 37.06
N ALA A 114 -33.62 -1.10 35.99
CA ALA A 114 -34.76 -1.99 35.68
C ALA A 114 -34.30 -3.14 34.76
N ALA A 115 -34.67 -4.35 35.17
CA ALA A 115 -34.35 -5.62 34.54
C ALA A 115 -35.18 -5.90 33.28
N ALA A 116 -34.59 -6.56 32.28
CA ALA A 116 -35.31 -7.42 31.34
C ALA A 116 -34.37 -8.48 30.73
N SER A 117 -34.80 -9.73 30.82
CA SER A 117 -34.15 -10.96 30.33
C SER A 117 -34.12 -11.07 28.80
N PRO A 118 -33.25 -11.93 28.22
CA PRO A 118 -33.04 -12.02 26.78
C PRO A 118 -33.96 -13.06 26.12
N SER A 119 -34.32 -12.82 24.86
CA SER A 119 -34.86 -13.84 23.95
C SER A 119 -34.03 -13.85 22.64
N PRO A 120 -33.80 -15.02 22.04
CA PRO A 120 -32.86 -15.19 20.94
C PRO A 120 -33.56 -15.03 19.58
N SER A 121 -32.98 -14.29 18.64
CA SER A 121 -33.44 -14.30 17.24
C SER A 121 -32.29 -14.27 16.25
N SER A 122 -32.17 -15.41 15.55
CA SER A 122 -31.92 -15.59 14.11
C SER A 122 -30.67 -14.97 13.49
N ALA A 123 -29.80 -15.87 13.03
CA ALA A 123 -28.74 -15.65 12.05
C ALA A 123 -29.30 -14.96 10.78
N SER A 124 -28.77 -13.79 10.47
CA SER A 124 -29.03 -13.07 9.22
C SER A 124 -27.97 -13.42 8.17
N THR A 125 -28.43 -14.00 7.06
CA THR A 125 -27.70 -14.12 5.79
C THR A 125 -27.32 -12.71 5.28
N PRO A 126 -26.12 -12.49 4.71
CA PRO A 126 -25.74 -11.16 4.22
C PRO A 126 -26.58 -10.77 3.01
N ALA A 127 -27.26 -9.62 3.11
CA ALA A 127 -28.06 -9.02 2.05
C ALA A 127 -27.19 -8.58 0.88
N ALA A 128 -27.54 -9.03 -0.33
CA ALA A 128 -26.94 -8.54 -1.56
C ALA A 128 -27.21 -7.03 -1.73
N MET A 129 -26.16 -6.22 -1.69
CA MET A 129 -26.22 -4.78 -1.93
C MET A 129 -26.68 -4.50 -3.37
N LYS A 130 -27.88 -3.93 -3.53
CA LYS A 130 -28.36 -3.36 -4.79
C LYS A 130 -27.69 -2.02 -5.03
N VAL A 131 -26.68 -1.99 -5.89
CA VAL A 131 -26.08 -0.76 -6.42
C VAL A 131 -27.00 -0.21 -7.52
N LYS A 132 -27.40 1.07 -7.43
CA LYS A 132 -28.19 1.75 -8.46
C LYS A 132 -27.35 1.93 -9.73
N ALA A 133 -27.95 1.66 -10.89
CA ALA A 133 -27.26 1.49 -12.17
C ALA A 133 -27.20 2.75 -13.05
N ASP A 134 -27.60 3.92 -12.55
CA ASP A 134 -28.04 5.02 -13.43
C ASP A 134 -27.03 6.14 -13.72
N ASP A 135 -25.78 6.05 -13.26
CA ASP A 135 -24.71 7.00 -13.66
C ASP A 135 -23.57 6.26 -14.37
N LEU A 136 -23.67 6.11 -15.70
CA LEU A 136 -22.68 5.39 -16.51
C LEU A 136 -22.37 6.16 -17.81
N VAL A 137 -21.30 6.95 -17.78
CA VAL A 137 -20.69 7.55 -18.98
C VAL A 137 -19.70 6.53 -19.57
N VAL A 138 -19.89 6.17 -20.84
CA VAL A 138 -19.04 5.23 -21.55
C VAL A 138 -17.69 5.90 -21.83
N GLY A 139 -16.61 5.41 -21.19
CA GLY A 139 -15.23 5.82 -21.48
C GLY A 139 -14.36 6.16 -20.27
N GLU A 140 -14.92 6.28 -19.07
CA GLU A 140 -14.13 6.52 -17.85
C GLU A 140 -13.56 5.21 -17.30
N VAL A 141 -12.26 5.22 -16.98
CA VAL A 141 -11.60 4.12 -16.28
C VAL A 141 -12.22 4.05 -14.89
N LYS A 142 -13.05 3.03 -14.64
CA LYS A 142 -13.65 2.79 -13.32
C LYS A 142 -12.54 2.49 -12.32
N THR A 143 -12.21 3.45 -11.46
CA THR A 143 -11.38 3.21 -10.28
C THR A 143 -12.25 2.52 -9.24
N LEU A 144 -11.88 1.30 -8.89
CA LEU A 144 -12.62 0.54 -7.88
C LEU A 144 -12.24 1.09 -6.51
N HIS A 145 -13.24 1.41 -5.69
CA HIS A 145 -13.01 2.01 -4.38
C HIS A 145 -12.14 1.07 -3.54
N ARG A 146 -11.10 1.60 -2.87
CA ARG A 146 -10.10 0.79 -2.14
C ARG A 146 -10.75 -0.22 -1.18
N ALA A 147 -11.79 0.20 -0.45
CA ALA A 147 -12.53 -0.68 0.46
C ALA A 147 -13.17 -1.89 -0.26
N GLN A 148 -13.81 -1.66 -1.41
CA GLN A 148 -14.44 -2.73 -2.20
C GLN A 148 -13.40 -3.72 -2.73
N ALA A 149 -12.23 -3.23 -3.15
CA ALA A 149 -11.14 -4.10 -3.58
C ALA A 149 -10.61 -4.97 -2.43
N GLY A 150 -10.54 -4.44 -1.21
CA GLY A 150 -10.19 -5.19 0.00
C GLY A 150 -11.21 -6.29 0.32
N ASP A 151 -12.51 -5.99 0.23
CA ASP A 151 -13.58 -6.96 0.48
C ASP A 151 -13.57 -8.08 -0.56
N MET A 152 -13.41 -7.73 -1.85
CA MET A 152 -13.25 -8.71 -2.93
C MET A 152 -12.02 -9.59 -2.72
N ALA A 153 -10.88 -9.01 -2.34
CA ALA A 153 -9.67 -9.77 -2.04
C ALA A 153 -9.92 -10.81 -0.93
N GLY A 154 -10.60 -10.41 0.15
CA GLY A 154 -10.97 -11.29 1.24
C GLY A 154 -11.90 -12.42 0.80
N TYR A 155 -12.88 -12.12 -0.05
CA TYR A 155 -13.78 -13.12 -0.63
C TYR A 155 -13.03 -14.17 -1.45
N TYR A 156 -12.19 -13.75 -2.40
CA TYR A 156 -11.45 -14.69 -3.26
C TYR A 156 -10.40 -15.49 -2.49
N MET A 157 -9.71 -14.88 -1.53
CA MET A 157 -8.77 -15.59 -0.67
C MET A 157 -9.47 -16.61 0.23
N GLY A 158 -10.61 -16.24 0.82
CA GLY A 158 -11.44 -17.17 1.60
C GLY A 158 -11.94 -18.35 0.76
N HIS A 159 -12.34 -18.07 -0.48
CA HIS A 159 -12.76 -19.09 -1.44
C HIS A 159 -11.58 -20.03 -1.81
N ALA A 160 -10.40 -19.50 -2.10
CA ALA A 160 -9.19 -20.30 -2.36
C ALA A 160 -8.83 -21.21 -1.17
N LEU A 161 -8.88 -20.69 0.06
CA LEU A 161 -8.64 -21.46 1.29
C LEU A 161 -9.69 -22.56 1.52
N SER A 162 -10.94 -22.31 1.16
CA SER A 162 -12.00 -23.32 1.21
C SER A 162 -11.73 -24.47 0.25
N HIS A 163 -11.32 -24.16 -0.99
CA HIS A 163 -10.93 -25.17 -1.97
C HIS A 163 -9.68 -25.94 -1.56
N HIS A 164 -8.68 -25.27 -0.97
CA HIS A 164 -7.50 -25.95 -0.44
C HIS A 164 -7.86 -27.00 0.60
N ARG A 165 -8.76 -26.67 1.54
CA ARG A 165 -9.24 -27.61 2.55
C ARG A 165 -10.07 -28.75 1.95
N ALA A 166 -10.91 -28.47 0.96
CA ALA A 166 -11.73 -29.49 0.30
C ALA A 166 -10.88 -30.42 -0.59
N GLY A 167 -9.88 -29.87 -1.28
CA GLY A 167 -8.95 -30.62 -2.13
C GLY A 167 -8.00 -31.52 -1.35
N GLN A 168 -7.68 -31.16 -0.11
CA GLN A 168 -7.05 -32.09 0.85
C GLN A 168 -7.97 -33.27 1.20
N CYS A 169 -9.29 -33.14 1.03
CA CYS A 169 -10.25 -34.17 1.39
C CYS A 169 -10.50 -35.20 0.29
N HIS A 170 -10.68 -34.88 -0.99
CA HIS A 170 -10.81 -35.88 -2.06
C HIS A 170 -10.65 -35.27 -3.46
N TYR A 171 -9.84 -35.91 -4.33
CA TYR A 171 -9.99 -35.72 -5.78
C TYR A 171 -11.34 -36.32 -6.20
N PRO A 172 -12.16 -35.64 -7.02
CA PRO A 172 -13.34 -36.24 -7.58
C PRO A 172 -12.90 -37.40 -8.48
N ALA A 173 -13.08 -38.63 -8.00
CA ALA A 173 -12.74 -39.88 -8.69
C ALA A 173 -13.41 -40.02 -10.08
N SER A 174 -14.35 -39.14 -10.42
CA SER A 174 -15.04 -39.09 -11.71
C SER A 174 -14.13 -38.71 -12.88
N LEU A 175 -13.17 -37.79 -12.71
CA LEU A 175 -12.27 -37.41 -13.81
C LEU A 175 -11.16 -38.45 -14.07
N LEU A 176 -10.75 -39.18 -13.02
CA LEU A 176 -9.82 -40.31 -13.15
C LEU A 176 -10.46 -41.54 -13.80
N ARG A 177 -11.78 -41.72 -13.69
CA ARG A 177 -12.50 -42.86 -14.30
C ARG A 177 -12.59 -42.76 -15.82
N ASP A 178 -12.76 -41.56 -16.38
CA ASP A 178 -12.90 -41.39 -17.82
C ASP A 178 -11.54 -41.47 -18.55
N ALA A 179 -10.45 -41.08 -17.88
CA ALA A 179 -9.09 -41.30 -18.39
C ALA A 179 -8.72 -42.81 -18.43
N ALA A 180 -9.22 -43.61 -17.49
CA ALA A 180 -8.98 -45.04 -17.45
C ALA A 180 -9.74 -45.84 -18.55
N ALA A 181 -10.76 -45.25 -19.18
CA ALA A 181 -11.51 -45.90 -20.26
C ALA A 181 -10.79 -45.80 -21.64
N GLY A 182 -9.77 -44.96 -21.77
CA GLY A 182 -9.10 -44.65 -23.03
C GLY A 182 -7.80 -45.41 -23.30
N HIS A 183 -7.84 -46.72 -23.53
CA HIS A 183 -6.89 -47.57 -24.32
C HIS A 183 -5.36 -47.39 -24.21
N THR A 184 -4.83 -46.57 -23.30
CA THR A 184 -3.41 -46.50 -23.00
C THR A 184 -3.06 -47.60 -22.01
N SER A 185 -2.08 -48.43 -22.37
CA SER A 185 -1.49 -49.50 -21.57
C SER A 185 -1.44 -49.14 -20.07
N ALA A 186 -2.17 -49.89 -19.24
CA ALA A 186 -2.28 -49.68 -17.80
C ALA A 186 -0.92 -49.73 -17.05
N ALA A 187 0.13 -50.24 -17.69
CA ALA A 187 1.46 -50.34 -17.10
C ALA A 187 2.22 -49.00 -17.05
N ASP A 188 2.00 -48.07 -17.99
CA ASP A 188 2.69 -46.77 -18.01
C ASP A 188 1.97 -45.69 -17.19
N ALA A 189 0.66 -45.85 -16.96
CA ALA A 189 -0.16 -44.89 -16.20
C ALA A 189 -0.10 -45.10 -14.67
N ALA A 190 0.29 -46.28 -14.20
CA ALA A 190 0.29 -46.61 -12.77
C ALA A 190 1.40 -45.90 -11.95
N GLY A 191 2.40 -45.32 -12.62
CA GLY A 191 3.59 -44.75 -11.95
C GLY A 191 3.59 -43.23 -11.75
N ARG A 192 2.67 -42.48 -12.35
CA ARG A 192 2.63 -41.00 -12.23
C ARG A 192 1.39 -40.55 -11.48
N ALA A 193 1.56 -40.24 -10.20
CA ALA A 193 0.55 -39.49 -9.46
C ALA A 193 0.27 -38.18 -10.22
N PRO A 194 -1.00 -37.82 -10.48
CA PRO A 194 -1.33 -36.57 -11.13
C PRO A 194 -0.75 -35.40 -10.32
N PRO A 195 -0.26 -34.34 -10.98
CA PRO A 195 0.30 -33.19 -10.28
C PRO A 195 -0.76 -32.64 -9.31
N ALA A 196 -0.37 -32.48 -8.04
CA ALA A 196 -1.26 -31.92 -7.05
C ALA A 196 -1.61 -30.49 -7.46
N VAL A 197 -2.91 -30.21 -7.65
CA VAL A 197 -3.39 -28.87 -7.96
C VAL A 197 -3.25 -28.02 -6.70
N GLU A 198 -2.38 -27.02 -6.76
CA GLU A 198 -2.16 -26.07 -5.67
C GLU A 198 -3.20 -24.94 -5.75
N TYR A 199 -4.12 -24.91 -4.79
CA TYR A 199 -5.16 -23.87 -4.69
C TYR A 199 -4.69 -22.61 -3.96
N VAL A 200 -3.74 -22.77 -3.03
CA VAL A 200 -3.16 -21.67 -2.26
C VAL A 200 -1.66 -21.84 -2.22
N SER A 201 -0.95 -20.83 -2.71
CA SER A 201 0.52 -20.77 -2.70
C SER A 201 1.05 -19.66 -1.81
N ALA A 202 2.34 -19.70 -1.54
CA ALA A 202 3.04 -18.62 -0.82
C ALA A 202 2.95 -17.28 -1.54
N GLU A 203 3.02 -17.30 -2.87
CA GLU A 203 2.87 -16.11 -3.72
C GLU A 203 1.46 -15.54 -3.65
N LEU A 204 0.44 -16.40 -3.60
CA LEU A 204 -0.95 -15.97 -3.43
C LEU A 204 -1.13 -15.22 -2.11
N TRP A 205 -0.60 -15.76 -0.99
CA TRP A 205 -0.61 -15.07 0.30
C TRP A 205 0.12 -13.73 0.25
N GLY A 206 1.30 -13.68 -0.38
CA GLY A 206 2.06 -12.43 -0.55
C GLY A 206 1.29 -11.37 -1.33
N THR A 207 0.64 -11.78 -2.42
CA THR A 207 -0.18 -10.91 -3.27
C THR A 207 -1.42 -10.42 -2.53
N PHE A 208 -2.12 -11.31 -1.83
CA PHE A 208 -3.29 -11.00 -1.02
C PHE A 208 -2.97 -9.97 0.06
N LEU A 209 -1.93 -10.21 0.88
CA LEU A 209 -1.57 -9.28 1.95
C LEU A 209 -1.02 -7.97 1.40
N SER A 210 -0.37 -7.97 0.23
CA SER A 210 0.05 -6.73 -0.44
C SER A 210 -1.16 -5.90 -0.88
N LEU A 211 -2.21 -6.54 -1.39
CA LEU A 211 -3.46 -5.86 -1.72
C LEU A 211 -4.12 -5.30 -0.45
N CYS A 212 -4.19 -6.08 0.63
CA CYS A 212 -4.68 -5.60 1.93
C CYS A 212 -3.89 -4.40 2.45
N ALA A 213 -2.57 -4.38 2.21
CA ALA A 213 -1.71 -3.26 2.56
C ALA A 213 -2.08 -1.98 1.81
N VAL A 214 -2.32 -2.08 0.51
CA VAL A 214 -2.68 -0.95 -0.37
C VAL A 214 -4.11 -0.46 -0.12
N THR A 215 -5.04 -1.37 0.20
CA THR A 215 -6.44 -1.02 0.45
C THR A 215 -6.73 -0.56 1.87
N HIS A 216 -5.71 -0.50 2.74
CA HIS A 216 -5.82 -0.10 4.15
C HIS A 216 -6.88 -0.91 4.92
N VAL A 217 -6.84 -2.25 4.79
CA VAL A 217 -7.73 -3.16 5.53
C VAL A 217 -7.70 -2.87 7.03
N ALA A 218 -8.85 -2.99 7.68
CA ALA A 218 -9.01 -2.71 9.10
C ALA A 218 -8.05 -3.55 9.99
N PRO A 219 -7.47 -2.99 11.06
CA PRO A 219 -6.45 -3.67 11.87
C PRO A 219 -6.84 -5.04 12.40
N LYS A 220 -8.05 -5.18 12.96
CA LYS A 220 -8.55 -6.46 13.49
C LYS A 220 -8.64 -7.53 12.41
N LEU A 221 -9.06 -7.15 11.20
CA LEU A 221 -9.15 -8.09 10.08
C LEU A 221 -7.75 -8.49 9.59
N MET A 222 -6.81 -7.55 9.58
CA MET A 222 -5.42 -7.83 9.24
C MET A 222 -4.76 -8.80 10.23
N ASP A 223 -5.02 -8.63 11.53
CA ASP A 223 -4.56 -9.54 12.58
C ASP A 223 -5.10 -10.97 12.37
N LEU A 224 -6.39 -11.12 12.03
CA LEU A 224 -7.00 -12.41 11.72
C LEU A 224 -6.38 -13.07 10.48
N TRP A 225 -6.14 -12.30 9.40
CA TRP A 225 -5.49 -12.82 8.20
C TRP A 225 -4.06 -13.25 8.46
N TRP A 226 -3.33 -12.51 9.30
CA TRP A 226 -2.00 -12.89 9.73
C TRP A 226 -2.00 -14.22 10.49
N GLU A 227 -2.88 -14.39 11.47
CA GLU A 227 -3.00 -15.65 12.21
C GLU A 227 -3.35 -16.84 11.29
N LYS A 228 -4.28 -16.64 10.34
CA LYS A 228 -4.61 -17.66 9.33
C LYS A 228 -3.43 -18.00 8.42
N CYS A 229 -2.64 -17.00 8.05
CA CYS A 229 -1.42 -17.17 7.26
C CYS A 229 -0.37 -17.99 8.02
N LEU A 230 -0.14 -17.68 9.30
CA LEU A 230 0.80 -18.45 10.13
C LEU A 230 0.36 -19.92 10.26
N ALA A 231 -0.92 -20.14 10.58
CA ALA A 231 -1.49 -21.47 10.71
C ALA A 231 -1.43 -22.29 9.41
N PHE A 232 -1.61 -21.64 8.25
CA PHE A 232 -1.48 -22.27 6.94
C PHE A 232 -0.06 -22.81 6.73
N PHE A 233 0.97 -21.99 6.93
CA PHE A 233 2.36 -22.43 6.70
C PHE A 233 2.81 -23.50 7.70
N ASP A 234 2.37 -23.40 8.96
CA ASP A 234 2.66 -24.45 9.96
C ASP A 234 2.01 -25.79 9.56
N ALA A 235 0.79 -25.77 9.04
CA ALA A 235 0.10 -26.96 8.53
C ALA A 235 0.80 -27.55 7.28
N GLU A 236 1.21 -26.71 6.33
CA GLU A 236 1.92 -27.17 5.12
C GLU A 236 3.27 -27.79 5.47
N ARG A 237 4.03 -27.21 6.42
CA ARG A 237 5.29 -27.80 6.89
C ARG A 237 5.06 -29.14 7.59
N ALA A 238 4.03 -29.25 8.42
CA ALA A 238 3.67 -30.51 9.06
C ALA A 238 3.27 -31.58 8.03
N ALA A 239 2.50 -31.20 7.00
CA ALA A 239 2.12 -32.10 5.91
C ALA A 239 3.34 -32.55 5.09
N ALA A 240 4.28 -31.63 4.78
CA ALA A 240 5.52 -31.95 4.09
C ALA A 240 6.40 -32.93 4.87
N LYS A 241 6.54 -32.72 6.19
CA LYS A 241 7.28 -33.64 7.09
C LYS A 241 6.65 -35.05 7.07
N LYS A 242 5.32 -35.14 7.13
CA LYS A 242 4.62 -36.44 7.02
C LYS A 242 4.86 -37.13 5.68
N ARG A 243 4.79 -36.39 4.56
CA ARG A 243 5.07 -36.95 3.23
C ARG A 243 6.50 -37.48 3.11
N HIS A 244 7.47 -36.79 3.71
CA HIS A 244 8.86 -37.23 3.74
C HIS A 244 9.03 -38.54 4.52
N LEU A 245 8.44 -38.61 5.73
CA LEU A 245 8.47 -39.83 6.55
C LEU A 245 7.85 -41.02 5.81
N PHE A 246 6.69 -40.82 5.16
CA PHE A 246 6.07 -41.89 4.36
C PHE A 246 6.88 -42.29 3.13
N ALA A 247 7.63 -41.37 2.53
CA ALA A 247 8.51 -41.67 1.41
C ALA A 247 9.72 -42.50 1.86
N GLU A 248 10.35 -42.13 2.99
CA GLU A 248 11.44 -42.90 3.60
C GLU A 248 10.97 -44.31 4.02
N ASP A 249 9.77 -44.42 4.62
CA ASP A 249 9.18 -45.71 4.97
C ASP A 249 8.88 -46.58 3.73
N ALA A 250 8.48 -45.96 2.62
CA ALA A 250 8.22 -46.67 1.37
C ALA A 250 9.52 -47.15 0.70
N GLU A 251 10.59 -46.35 0.74
CA GLU A 251 11.92 -46.74 0.27
C GLU A 251 12.49 -47.90 1.11
N LEU A 252 12.37 -47.84 2.44
CA LEU A 252 12.80 -48.92 3.34
C LEU A 252 12.05 -50.23 3.07
N ARG A 253 10.73 -50.18 2.82
CA ARG A 253 9.95 -51.38 2.46
C ARG A 253 10.34 -51.95 1.09
N ALA A 254 10.66 -51.10 0.12
CA ALA A 254 11.08 -51.55 -1.21
C ALA A 254 12.45 -52.26 -1.17
N ASP A 255 13.32 -51.89 -0.23
CA ASP A 255 14.60 -52.57 -0.01
C ASP A 255 14.42 -53.92 0.70
N ASP A 256 13.49 -54.03 1.67
CA ASP A 256 13.20 -55.29 2.37
C ASP A 256 12.50 -56.33 1.46
N GLU A 257 11.61 -55.91 0.56
CA GLU A 257 10.95 -56.84 -0.40
C GLU A 257 11.93 -57.45 -1.42
N ASN A 258 13.07 -56.81 -1.68
CA ASN A 258 14.13 -57.35 -2.52
C ASN A 258 15.17 -58.20 -1.74
N GLY A 259 15.02 -58.31 -0.41
CA GLY A 259 16.04 -58.83 0.49
C GLY A 259 15.55 -59.75 1.62
N ARG A 260 14.97 -60.91 1.28
CA ARG A 260 14.77 -62.11 2.13
C ARG A 260 13.69 -62.07 3.23
N GLU A 261 12.99 -63.20 3.33
CA GLU A 261 12.15 -63.66 4.46
C GLU A 261 12.78 -63.39 5.83
N GLY A 262 12.11 -62.59 6.66
CA GLY A 262 12.53 -62.31 8.04
C GLY A 262 11.41 -61.69 8.87
N ASP A 263 10.53 -62.54 9.41
CA ASP A 263 9.28 -62.29 10.18
C ASP A 263 9.39 -61.44 11.47
N LEU A 264 10.46 -60.66 11.70
CA LEU A 264 10.75 -60.00 12.99
C LEU A 264 10.63 -58.46 12.97
N ALA A 265 10.58 -57.81 11.81
CA ALA A 265 10.63 -56.34 11.72
C ALA A 265 9.29 -55.63 12.03
N ALA A 266 8.15 -56.27 11.76
CA ALA A 266 6.83 -55.64 11.94
C ALA A 266 6.45 -55.41 13.41
N SER A 267 7.00 -56.19 14.34
CA SER A 267 6.78 -56.05 15.79
C SER A 267 7.50 -54.85 16.39
N PHE A 268 8.67 -54.48 15.86
CA PHE A 268 9.54 -53.47 16.47
C PHE A 268 9.08 -52.04 16.14
N LEU A 269 8.53 -51.83 14.94
CA LEU A 269 7.98 -50.54 14.51
C LEU A 269 6.68 -50.18 15.23
N ALA A 270 5.85 -51.17 15.59
CA ALA A 270 4.63 -50.94 16.37
C ALA A 270 4.93 -50.44 17.79
N ASP A 271 5.98 -50.98 18.43
CA ASP A 271 6.40 -50.55 19.76
C ASP A 271 7.11 -49.18 19.75
N LEU A 272 7.82 -48.83 18.66
CA LEU A 272 8.48 -47.53 18.54
C LEU A 272 7.49 -46.37 18.38
N VAL A 273 6.39 -46.60 17.66
CA VAL A 273 5.31 -45.60 17.48
C VAL A 273 4.45 -45.45 18.74
N ALA A 274 4.31 -46.53 19.53
CA ALA A 274 3.61 -46.47 20.81
C ALA A 274 4.41 -45.75 21.91
N ALA A 275 5.74 -45.81 21.86
CA ALA A 275 6.62 -45.16 22.86
C ALA A 275 6.69 -43.62 22.74
N ASP A 276 6.29 -43.04 21.61
CA ASP A 276 6.32 -41.58 21.39
C ASP A 276 5.09 -40.85 21.97
N ALA A 277 4.11 -41.59 22.50
CA ALA A 277 2.91 -41.02 23.11
C ALA A 277 3.11 -40.45 24.53
N ASP A 278 4.20 -40.84 25.22
CA ASP A 278 4.53 -40.42 26.60
C ASP A 278 5.73 -39.46 26.69
N ALA A 279 6.15 -38.86 25.58
CA ALA A 279 7.28 -37.93 25.57
C ALA A 279 7.00 -36.65 26.38
N PRO A 280 7.96 -36.15 27.18
CA PRO A 280 7.79 -34.96 28.00
C PRO A 280 7.46 -33.73 27.15
N THR A 281 6.60 -32.85 27.66
CA THR A 281 6.20 -31.60 26.99
C THR A 281 7.43 -30.86 26.45
N PRO A 282 7.50 -30.61 25.13
CA PRO A 282 8.68 -30.03 24.52
C PRO A 282 8.95 -28.64 25.11
N ASP A 283 10.20 -28.40 25.50
CA ASP A 283 10.67 -27.07 25.91
C ASP A 283 10.25 -25.99 24.89
N ALA A 284 9.98 -24.77 25.36
CA ALA A 284 9.54 -23.67 24.49
C ALA A 284 10.51 -23.38 23.32
N ALA A 285 11.78 -23.79 23.44
CA ALA A 285 12.79 -23.72 22.40
C ALA A 285 12.62 -24.79 21.30
N THR A 286 12.27 -26.04 21.63
CA THR A 286 11.98 -27.09 20.63
C THR A 286 10.65 -26.81 19.93
N ALA A 287 9.65 -26.28 20.64
CA ALA A 287 8.41 -25.80 20.03
C ALA A 287 8.61 -24.63 19.04
N ALA A 288 9.71 -23.89 19.15
CA ALA A 288 10.06 -22.84 18.18
C ALA A 288 10.71 -23.41 16.89
N ALA A 289 11.42 -24.53 16.98
CA ALA A 289 12.12 -25.15 15.85
C ALA A 289 11.15 -25.77 14.81
N ASP A 290 9.95 -26.16 15.25
CA ASP A 290 8.93 -26.76 14.39
C ASP A 290 8.09 -25.74 13.61
N ARG A 291 8.18 -24.43 13.90
CA ARG A 291 7.39 -23.40 13.19
C ARG A 291 7.89 -23.19 11.76
N SER A 292 6.98 -23.07 10.80
CA SER A 292 7.33 -22.86 9.39
C SER A 292 7.98 -21.49 9.16
N PRO A 293 9.03 -21.39 8.32
CA PRO A 293 9.52 -20.11 7.82
C PRO A 293 8.41 -19.36 7.09
N LEU A 294 8.50 -18.03 7.06
CA LEU A 294 7.50 -17.17 6.44
C LEU A 294 7.97 -16.60 5.09
N PRO A 295 7.09 -16.53 4.07
CA PRO A 295 7.48 -15.96 2.79
C PRO A 295 7.82 -14.48 2.95
N TYR A 296 8.89 -14.03 2.31
CA TYR A 296 9.30 -12.63 2.35
C TYR A 296 8.18 -11.67 1.92
N GLY A 297 7.47 -11.98 0.83
CA GLY A 297 6.39 -11.13 0.30
C GLY A 297 5.27 -10.90 1.32
N VAL A 298 4.93 -11.94 2.09
CA VAL A 298 3.94 -11.86 3.19
C VAL A 298 4.43 -10.90 4.27
N VAL A 299 5.65 -11.12 4.79
CA VAL A 299 6.19 -10.29 5.88
C VAL A 299 6.36 -8.84 5.43
N HIS A 300 6.89 -8.61 4.23
CA HIS A 300 7.03 -7.27 3.67
C HIS A 300 5.67 -6.55 3.55
N ALA A 301 4.63 -7.24 3.10
CA ALA A 301 3.28 -6.68 3.02
C ALA A 301 2.73 -6.31 4.40
N MET A 302 2.89 -7.18 5.40
CA MET A 302 2.46 -6.91 6.78
C MET A 302 3.16 -5.69 7.38
N LEU A 303 4.49 -5.61 7.23
CA LEU A 303 5.26 -4.48 7.72
C LEU A 303 4.89 -3.19 6.98
N SER A 304 4.65 -3.27 5.66
CA SER A 304 4.23 -2.12 4.87
C SER A 304 2.85 -1.60 5.29
N TRP A 305 1.88 -2.51 5.52
CA TRP A 305 0.57 -2.15 6.03
C TRP A 305 0.68 -1.51 7.41
N ALA A 306 1.40 -2.14 8.34
CA ALA A 306 1.50 -1.64 9.71
C ALA A 306 2.30 -0.31 9.78
N ALA A 307 3.31 -0.12 8.92
CA ALA A 307 4.01 1.16 8.75
C ALA A 307 3.07 2.24 8.21
N ALA A 308 2.22 1.93 7.23
CA ALA A 308 1.23 2.86 6.70
C ALA A 308 0.19 3.27 7.75
N GLN A 309 -0.19 2.33 8.64
CA GLN A 309 -1.09 2.58 9.78
C GLN A 309 -0.39 3.27 10.96
N ARG A 310 0.93 3.48 10.90
CA ARG A 310 1.73 4.07 12.00
C ARG A 310 1.67 3.26 13.30
N ASP A 311 1.46 1.94 13.18
CA ASP A 311 1.28 1.04 14.30
C ASP A 311 2.55 0.26 14.60
N VAL A 312 3.36 0.79 15.52
CA VAL A 312 4.66 0.22 15.84
C VAL A 312 4.58 -1.07 16.64
N GLU A 313 3.55 -1.23 17.47
CA GLU A 313 3.36 -2.48 18.20
C GLU A 313 3.16 -3.65 17.23
N ARG A 314 2.27 -3.47 16.24
CA ARG A 314 2.05 -4.49 15.21
C ARG A 314 3.28 -4.70 14.32
N VAL A 315 3.96 -3.63 13.90
CA VAL A 315 5.21 -3.73 13.12
C VAL A 315 6.25 -4.56 13.89
N MET A 316 6.48 -4.25 15.17
CA MET A 316 7.45 -4.97 15.99
C MET A 316 7.04 -6.42 16.21
N ARG A 317 5.76 -6.69 16.47
CA ARG A 317 5.24 -8.05 16.61
C ARG A 317 5.46 -8.89 15.34
N TYR A 318 5.12 -8.34 14.16
CA TYR A 318 5.32 -9.03 12.89
C TYR A 318 6.81 -9.24 12.58
N PHE A 319 7.64 -8.23 12.84
CA PHE A 319 9.07 -8.31 12.64
C PHE A 319 9.71 -9.37 13.55
N GLN A 320 9.37 -9.39 14.84
CA GLN A 320 9.87 -10.37 15.80
C GLN A 320 9.41 -11.80 15.46
N GLU A 321 8.15 -11.99 15.09
CA GLU A 321 7.65 -13.31 14.68
C GLU A 321 8.38 -13.80 13.40
N SER A 322 8.62 -12.90 12.45
CA SER A 322 9.40 -13.22 11.25
C SER A 322 10.86 -13.56 11.55
N ASN A 323 11.49 -12.88 12.50
CA ASN A 323 12.86 -13.16 12.94
C ASN A 323 12.96 -14.49 13.67
N ARG A 324 11.92 -14.83 14.46
CA ARG A 324 11.82 -16.09 15.21
C ARG A 324 11.65 -17.29 14.28
N ARG A 325 10.75 -17.20 13.29
CA ARG A 325 10.48 -18.28 12.33
C ARG A 325 11.51 -18.38 11.21
N GLY A 326 12.15 -17.26 10.91
CA GLY A 326 12.96 -17.06 9.73
C GLY A 326 12.13 -16.79 8.47
N LEU A 327 12.81 -16.31 7.44
CA LEU A 327 12.21 -15.96 6.15
C LEU A 327 12.60 -16.97 5.08
N TRP A 328 11.74 -17.15 4.08
CA TRP A 328 12.12 -17.81 2.82
C TRP A 328 11.70 -16.96 1.63
N LEU A 329 12.48 -17.06 0.55
CA LEU A 329 12.24 -16.39 -0.71
C LEU A 329 11.67 -17.42 -1.68
N ALA A 330 10.46 -17.15 -2.19
CA ALA A 330 9.89 -17.94 -3.27
C ALA A 330 10.56 -17.46 -4.58
N ASP A 331 11.54 -18.21 -5.07
CA ASP A 331 11.97 -18.06 -6.46
C ASP A 331 10.93 -18.76 -7.33
N GLY A 332 10.19 -17.98 -8.12
CA GLY A 332 8.96 -18.37 -8.84
C GLY A 332 9.07 -19.49 -9.88
N THR A 333 10.04 -20.40 -9.77
CA THR A 333 10.23 -21.54 -10.68
C THR A 333 10.70 -22.85 -10.03
N ALA A 334 10.80 -23.02 -8.69
CA ALA A 334 11.36 -24.26 -8.11
C ALA A 334 10.61 -24.87 -6.90
N PRO A 335 10.42 -26.21 -6.84
CA PRO A 335 10.08 -26.95 -5.61
C PRO A 335 11.37 -27.30 -4.79
N PRO A 336 11.23 -27.88 -3.58
CA PRO A 336 11.68 -27.29 -2.32
C PRO A 336 13.21 -27.24 -2.12
N GLY A 337 13.80 -26.07 -2.35
CA GLY A 337 15.11 -25.66 -1.83
C GLY A 337 14.93 -24.51 -0.85
N CYS A 338 14.30 -24.78 0.31
CA CYS A 338 13.92 -23.73 1.25
C CYS A 338 15.14 -23.16 1.97
N LEU A 339 15.61 -21.99 1.57
CA LEU A 339 16.51 -21.18 2.41
C LEU A 339 15.67 -20.55 3.52
N THR A 340 15.61 -21.22 4.66
CA THR A 340 15.13 -20.61 5.89
C THR A 340 16.21 -19.70 6.44
N LEU A 341 15.86 -18.44 6.67
CA LEU A 341 16.77 -17.42 7.17
C LEU A 341 16.36 -17.07 8.60
N PRO A 342 16.74 -17.84 9.63
CA PRO A 342 16.62 -17.36 11.00
C PRO A 342 17.51 -16.14 11.17
N TRP A 343 16.93 -14.98 11.48
CA TRP A 343 17.65 -13.70 11.61
C TRP A 343 18.78 -13.78 12.65
N ALA A 344 18.57 -14.54 13.73
CA ALA A 344 19.58 -14.80 14.75
C ALA A 344 20.70 -15.76 14.31
N ALA A 345 20.43 -16.66 13.36
CA ALA A 345 21.42 -17.61 12.85
C ALA A 345 22.36 -16.96 11.82
N LEU A 346 21.87 -16.00 11.02
CA LEU A 346 22.71 -15.15 10.16
C LEU A 346 23.80 -14.41 10.96
N ARG A 347 23.48 -14.01 12.20
CA ARG A 347 24.41 -13.34 13.13
C ARG A 347 25.51 -14.25 13.70
N ALA A 348 25.27 -15.57 13.74
CA ALA A 348 26.14 -16.52 14.42
C ALA A 348 26.88 -17.50 13.48
N ARG A 349 26.46 -17.67 12.22
CA ARG A 349 26.91 -18.78 11.35
C ARG A 349 27.67 -18.43 10.07
N TYR A 350 27.97 -17.16 9.78
CA TYR A 350 28.64 -16.81 8.51
C TYR A 350 29.89 -15.94 8.65
N PRO A 351 31.07 -16.59 8.71
CA PRO A 351 32.23 -16.19 7.92
C PRO A 351 32.35 -16.99 6.60
N SER A 352 31.65 -18.13 6.47
CA SER A 352 31.69 -18.97 5.26
C SER A 352 30.41 -19.80 5.14
N TRP A 353 29.52 -19.42 4.22
CA TRP A 353 28.35 -20.25 3.91
C TRP A 353 28.75 -21.40 3.00
N VAL A 354 28.66 -22.63 3.52
CA VAL A 354 28.78 -23.87 2.75
C VAL A 354 27.37 -24.41 2.50
N PRO A 355 26.94 -24.63 1.24
CA PRO A 355 25.68 -25.29 0.94
C PRO A 355 25.68 -26.72 1.50
N GLN A 356 24.55 -27.19 2.02
CA GLN A 356 24.41 -28.61 2.37
C GLN A 356 24.58 -29.46 1.10
N PRO A 357 25.43 -30.52 1.14
CA PRO A 357 25.61 -31.41 0.01
C PRO A 357 24.34 -32.25 -0.17
N GLY A 358 23.51 -31.92 -1.16
CA GLY A 358 22.33 -32.71 -1.51
C GLY A 358 21.25 -31.97 -2.30
N GLN A 359 21.10 -30.65 -2.12
CA GLN A 359 20.12 -29.86 -2.87
C GLN A 359 20.67 -29.48 -4.26
N ARG A 360 20.54 -30.40 -5.22
CA ARG A 360 20.83 -30.15 -6.64
C ARG A 360 19.60 -29.51 -7.30
N GLY A 361 19.65 -28.21 -7.60
CA GLY A 361 18.69 -27.64 -8.58
C GLY A 361 18.56 -26.11 -8.66
N GLY A 362 18.81 -25.36 -7.58
CA GLY A 362 18.69 -23.90 -7.60
C GLY A 362 20.06 -23.22 -7.69
N ALA A 363 20.20 -22.21 -8.56
CA ALA A 363 21.35 -21.30 -8.48
C ALA A 363 21.37 -20.68 -7.07
N PRO A 364 22.50 -20.72 -6.33
CA PRO A 364 22.55 -20.16 -5.00
C PRO A 364 22.22 -18.67 -5.07
N LEU A 365 21.18 -18.25 -4.35
CA LEU A 365 20.86 -16.83 -4.15
C LEU A 365 22.12 -16.10 -3.74
N THR A 366 22.49 -15.06 -4.51
CA THR A 366 23.68 -14.29 -4.18
C THR A 366 23.48 -13.61 -2.84
N GLU A 367 24.53 -13.55 -2.03
CA GLU A 367 24.53 -12.87 -0.71
C GLU A 367 23.97 -11.43 -0.81
N ALA A 368 24.19 -10.77 -1.95
CA ALA A 368 23.66 -9.45 -2.26
C ALA A 368 22.13 -9.38 -2.31
N THR A 369 21.46 -10.39 -2.89
CA THR A 369 19.99 -10.45 -2.96
C THR A 369 19.39 -10.59 -1.56
N LEU A 370 20.02 -11.42 -0.72
CA LEU A 370 19.61 -11.59 0.67
C LEU A 370 19.75 -10.27 1.46
N GLN A 371 20.89 -9.59 1.32
CA GLN A 371 21.13 -8.30 1.97
C GLN A 371 20.18 -7.22 1.46
N GLU A 372 19.77 -7.25 0.19
CA GLU A 372 18.78 -6.32 -0.35
C GLU A 372 17.39 -6.54 0.29
N VAL A 373 16.96 -7.80 0.38
CA VAL A 373 15.72 -8.21 1.06
C VAL A 373 15.74 -7.75 2.51
N GLN A 374 16.88 -7.92 3.18
CA GLN A 374 17.10 -7.47 4.54
C GLN A 374 16.97 -5.95 4.68
N LEU A 375 17.63 -5.20 3.81
CA LEU A 375 17.58 -3.74 3.77
C LEU A 375 16.14 -3.24 3.58
N ARG A 376 15.35 -3.89 2.71
CA ARG A 376 13.93 -3.55 2.50
C ARG A 376 13.10 -3.67 3.77
N LEU A 377 13.28 -4.74 4.54
CA LEU A 377 12.54 -4.93 5.81
C LEU A 377 12.95 -3.88 6.86
N LEU A 378 14.25 -3.63 7.00
CA LEU A 378 14.77 -2.61 7.90
C LEU A 378 14.30 -1.21 7.50
N ALA A 379 14.23 -0.91 6.20
CA ALA A 379 13.69 0.35 5.70
C ALA A 379 12.20 0.51 6.03
N LYS A 380 11.38 -0.56 5.93
CA LYS A 380 9.98 -0.52 6.34
C LYS A 380 9.82 -0.33 7.85
N LEU A 381 10.65 -0.99 8.65
CA LEU A 381 10.69 -0.80 10.11
C LEU A 381 11.07 0.65 10.46
N MET A 382 12.06 1.21 9.75
CA MET A 382 12.46 2.61 9.89
C MET A 382 11.31 3.56 9.53
N ALA A 383 10.63 3.33 8.41
CA ALA A 383 9.51 4.14 7.96
C ALA A 383 8.33 4.13 8.95
N ALA A 384 8.04 2.98 9.57
CA ALA A 384 7.02 2.88 10.62
C ALA A 384 7.34 3.77 11.84
N SER A 385 8.62 3.91 12.18
CA SER A 385 9.05 4.72 13.33
C SER A 385 8.89 6.23 13.09
N LYS A 386 8.72 6.69 11.83
CA LYS A 386 8.69 8.12 11.45
C LYS A 386 7.63 8.91 12.22
N SER A 387 6.46 8.32 12.43
CA SER A 387 5.32 8.99 13.09
C SER A 387 5.42 9.05 14.61
N MET A 388 6.42 8.40 15.22
CA MET A 388 6.58 8.38 16.66
C MET A 388 7.39 9.58 17.15
N LYS A 389 6.89 10.28 18.16
CA LYS A 389 7.69 11.26 18.91
C LYS A 389 8.70 10.57 19.84
N MET A 390 8.32 9.44 20.42
CA MET A 390 9.14 8.63 21.33
C MET A 390 9.22 7.21 20.78
N ASP A 391 10.28 6.92 20.03
CA ASP A 391 10.50 5.61 19.38
C ASP A 391 11.28 4.62 20.27
N GLY A 392 11.67 5.03 21.47
CA GLY A 392 12.44 4.20 22.41
C GLY A 392 13.82 3.80 21.90
N GLY A 393 14.40 4.54 20.95
CA GLY A 393 15.67 4.21 20.32
C GLY A 393 15.57 3.17 19.20
N LEU A 394 14.36 2.86 18.71
CA LEU A 394 14.16 1.95 17.59
C LEU A 394 14.92 2.41 16.34
N ARG A 395 14.90 3.72 16.01
CA ARG A 395 15.63 4.26 14.85
C ARG A 395 17.14 4.03 14.97
N ASP A 396 17.70 4.23 16.16
CA ASP A 396 19.12 4.03 16.40
C ASP A 396 19.50 2.55 16.29
N LEU A 397 18.63 1.65 16.77
CA LEU A 397 18.83 0.21 16.64
C LEU A 397 18.78 -0.21 15.16
N VAL A 398 17.80 0.25 14.40
CA VAL A 398 17.70 -0.05 12.96
C VAL A 398 18.88 0.55 12.20
N ALA A 399 19.29 1.79 12.49
CA ALA A 399 20.45 2.41 11.87
C ALA A 399 21.74 1.64 12.18
N LYS A 400 21.90 1.15 13.42
CA LYS A 400 23.01 0.30 13.82
C LYS A 400 22.97 -1.04 13.07
N ASP A 401 21.82 -1.68 12.98
CA ASP A 401 21.66 -2.94 12.25
C ASP A 401 21.94 -2.75 10.75
N VAL A 402 21.50 -1.66 10.12
CA VAL A 402 21.85 -1.35 8.72
C VAL A 402 23.36 -1.19 8.55
N ARG A 403 24.03 -0.43 9.43
CA ARG A 403 25.50 -0.27 9.38
C ARG A 403 26.27 -1.57 9.59
N GLN A 404 25.74 -2.48 10.41
CA GLN A 404 26.40 -3.75 10.74
C GLN A 404 26.14 -4.84 9.71
N LEU A 405 24.92 -4.91 9.17
CA LEU A 405 24.43 -6.06 8.40
C LEU A 405 24.41 -5.81 6.90
N ILE A 406 24.33 -4.55 6.46
CA ILE A 406 24.17 -4.22 5.04
C ILE A 406 25.49 -3.65 4.49
N PRO A 407 26.17 -4.37 3.58
CA PRO A 407 27.36 -3.86 2.93
C PRO A 407 27.08 -2.61 2.11
N LEU A 408 28.07 -1.71 2.06
CA LEU A 408 27.99 -0.47 1.30
C LEU A 408 27.57 -0.67 -0.18
N PRO A 409 28.07 -1.69 -0.93
CA PRO A 409 27.65 -1.90 -2.31
C PRO A 409 26.17 -2.26 -2.50
N VAL A 410 25.53 -2.85 -1.47
CA VAL A 410 24.09 -3.16 -1.50
C VAL A 410 23.29 -1.90 -1.24
N LEU A 411 23.71 -1.10 -0.25
CA LEU A 411 23.08 0.20 0.03
C LEU A 411 23.16 1.15 -1.18
N GLN A 412 24.29 1.16 -1.89
CA GLN A 412 24.51 1.96 -3.10
C GLN A 412 23.60 1.58 -4.27
N ARG A 413 23.38 0.27 -4.47
CA ARG A 413 22.53 -0.26 -5.54
C ARG A 413 21.05 -0.31 -5.19
N ALA A 414 20.69 -0.02 -3.94
CA ALA A 414 19.32 -0.13 -3.48
C ALA A 414 18.37 0.79 -4.30
N PRO A 415 17.12 0.36 -4.55
CA PRO A 415 16.12 1.20 -5.19
C PRO A 415 15.83 2.46 -4.36
N TRP A 416 15.58 3.59 -5.03
CA TRP A 416 15.32 4.87 -4.36
C TRP A 416 14.12 4.85 -3.43
N GLY A 417 13.09 4.04 -3.71
CA GLY A 417 11.97 3.87 -2.79
C GLY A 417 12.39 3.28 -1.44
N VAL A 418 13.30 2.30 -1.45
CA VAL A 418 13.85 1.67 -0.24
C VAL A 418 14.74 2.65 0.53
N LEU A 419 15.58 3.39 -0.19
CA LEU A 419 16.42 4.43 0.41
C LEU A 419 15.57 5.56 0.99
N SER A 420 14.49 5.96 0.31
CA SER A 420 13.56 6.98 0.81
C SER A 420 12.93 6.54 2.13
N ASP A 421 12.40 5.31 2.19
CA ASP A 421 11.84 4.72 3.41
C ASP A 421 12.88 4.71 4.55
N LEU A 422 14.12 4.29 4.27
CA LEU A 422 15.21 4.31 5.25
C LEU A 422 15.53 5.75 5.72
N MET A 423 15.64 6.68 4.79
CA MET A 423 15.97 8.08 5.09
C MET A 423 14.87 8.77 5.90
N THR A 424 13.63 8.29 5.88
CA THR A 424 12.55 8.90 6.67
C THR A 424 12.73 8.83 8.19
N GLY A 425 13.55 7.88 8.70
CA GLY A 425 13.85 7.77 10.13
C GLY A 425 15.24 8.27 10.54
N LEU A 426 16.16 8.53 9.61
CA LEU A 426 17.54 8.93 9.88
C LEU A 426 17.70 10.44 10.07
N SER A 427 18.55 10.95 10.96
CA SER A 427 18.81 12.41 11.04
C SER A 427 19.12 13.06 9.68
N VAL A 428 18.83 14.36 9.49
CA VAL A 428 19.08 15.08 8.22
C VAL A 428 20.53 14.89 7.74
N ALA A 429 21.51 14.97 8.65
CA ALA A 429 22.92 14.73 8.32
C ALA A 429 23.18 13.30 7.81
N SER A 430 22.62 12.28 8.47
CA SER A 430 22.76 10.87 8.06
C SER A 430 22.06 10.62 6.72
N THR A 431 20.90 11.24 6.52
CA THR A 431 20.12 11.20 5.28
C THR A 431 20.95 11.75 4.11
N MET A 432 21.58 12.92 4.28
CA MET A 432 22.46 13.49 3.25
C MET A 432 23.69 12.62 2.97
N GLN A 433 24.26 11.96 3.99
CA GLN A 433 25.37 11.02 3.78
C GLN A 433 24.95 9.80 2.96
N VAL A 434 23.81 9.17 3.30
CA VAL A 434 23.28 8.03 2.55
C VAL A 434 22.97 8.45 1.11
N LEU A 435 22.35 9.61 0.93
CA LEU A 435 22.05 10.16 -0.39
C LEU A 435 23.32 10.38 -1.22
N LYS A 436 24.36 10.98 -0.64
CA LYS A 436 25.66 11.20 -1.29
C LYS A 436 26.35 9.89 -1.66
N LEU A 437 26.30 8.89 -0.77
CA LEU A 437 26.90 7.57 -1.04
C LEU A 437 26.17 6.83 -2.17
N ALA A 438 24.84 6.87 -2.18
CA ALA A 438 24.02 6.21 -3.18
C ALA A 438 24.12 6.92 -4.55
N SER A 439 24.03 8.25 -4.58
CA SER A 439 24.17 9.05 -5.81
C SER A 439 25.56 8.91 -6.42
N ALA A 440 26.63 8.98 -5.62
CA ALA A 440 28.01 8.86 -6.14
C ALA A 440 28.32 7.51 -6.82
N SER A 441 27.56 6.46 -6.51
CA SER A 441 27.71 5.15 -7.15
C SER A 441 26.98 5.01 -8.49
N ARG A 442 26.14 6.00 -8.85
CA ARG A 442 25.28 5.99 -10.04
C ARG A 442 25.88 6.88 -11.13
N PRO A 443 25.63 6.58 -12.41
CA PRO A 443 26.33 7.22 -13.53
C PRO A 443 26.13 8.74 -13.60
N ASN A 444 24.96 9.26 -13.25
CA ASN A 444 24.66 10.70 -13.30
C ASN A 444 24.80 11.39 -11.94
N GLY A 445 25.32 10.71 -10.92
CA GLY A 445 25.47 11.27 -9.58
C GLY A 445 24.13 11.70 -8.99
N ASP A 446 24.06 12.97 -8.56
CA ASP A 446 22.83 13.59 -8.05
C ASP A 446 21.70 13.64 -9.09
N GLY A 447 22.02 13.61 -10.38
CA GLY A 447 21.07 13.58 -11.49
C GLY A 447 20.18 12.34 -11.50
N ASP A 448 20.64 11.24 -10.91
CA ASP A 448 19.87 10.00 -10.83
C ASP A 448 18.93 9.95 -9.63
N VAL A 449 18.95 10.95 -8.74
CA VAL A 449 18.07 11.02 -7.57
C VAL A 449 16.69 11.53 -8.02
N PRO A 450 15.61 10.74 -7.84
CA PRO A 450 14.27 11.15 -8.22
C PRO A 450 13.80 12.35 -7.40
N PHE A 451 13.01 13.22 -8.02
CA PHE A 451 12.44 14.40 -7.39
C PHE A 451 11.72 14.10 -6.06
N PHE A 452 10.95 13.00 -5.98
CA PHE A 452 10.22 12.63 -4.77
C PHE A 452 11.15 12.41 -3.55
N VAL A 453 12.40 11.99 -3.78
CA VAL A 453 13.39 11.82 -2.71
C VAL A 453 13.83 13.19 -2.18
N TRP A 454 14.17 14.11 -3.08
CA TRP A 454 14.52 15.49 -2.73
C TRP A 454 13.37 16.21 -2.00
N ALA A 455 12.16 16.08 -2.52
CA ALA A 455 10.96 16.63 -1.89
C ALA A 455 10.69 16.01 -0.52
N ALA A 456 10.94 14.70 -0.32
CA ALA A 456 10.81 14.06 0.98
C ALA A 456 11.82 14.59 2.01
N ILE A 457 13.06 14.85 1.59
CA ILE A 457 14.09 15.44 2.45
C ILE A 457 13.72 16.89 2.79
N LEU A 458 13.26 17.67 1.80
CA LEU A 458 12.83 19.06 2.04
C LEU A 458 11.66 19.13 3.01
N ARG A 459 10.62 18.29 2.82
CA ARG A 459 9.50 18.16 3.77
C ARG A 459 9.97 17.86 5.18
N ARG A 460 11.02 17.04 5.31
CA ARG A 460 11.58 16.70 6.61
C ARG A 460 12.30 17.88 7.23
N CYS A 461 13.17 18.56 6.49
CA CYS A 461 13.83 19.77 6.98
C CYS A 461 12.80 20.82 7.42
N ALA A 462 11.71 20.96 6.65
CA ALA A 462 10.59 21.83 6.99
C ALA A 462 9.87 21.42 8.27
N HIS A 463 9.56 20.13 8.42
CA HIS A 463 8.87 19.59 9.60
C HIS A 463 9.71 19.66 10.88
N GLU A 464 11.03 19.46 10.79
CA GLU A 464 11.96 19.59 11.91
C GLU A 464 12.41 21.05 12.13
N HIS A 465 11.81 22.02 11.42
CA HIS A 465 12.13 23.45 11.46
C HIS A 465 13.64 23.76 11.26
N CYS A 466 14.33 22.96 10.45
CA CYS A 466 15.73 23.17 10.07
C CYS A 466 15.83 24.19 8.92
N LEU A 467 15.48 25.46 9.20
CA LEU A 467 15.31 26.52 8.18
C LEU A 467 16.49 26.65 7.22
N ASP A 468 17.71 26.76 7.74
CA ASP A 468 18.92 26.94 6.92
C ASP A 468 19.15 25.78 5.95
N HIS A 469 18.90 24.54 6.42
CA HIS A 469 19.04 23.35 5.61
C HIS A 469 17.94 23.26 4.55
N ALA A 470 16.70 23.62 4.90
CA ALA A 470 15.58 23.65 3.97
C ALA A 470 15.81 24.69 2.86
N GLU A 471 16.22 25.91 3.21
CA GLU A 471 16.52 26.96 2.23
C GLU A 471 17.68 26.57 1.30
N SER A 472 18.76 26.05 1.87
CA SER A 472 19.93 25.62 1.09
C SER A 472 19.56 24.49 0.13
N LEU A 473 18.74 23.54 0.59
CA LEU A 473 18.25 22.43 -0.22
C LEU A 473 17.28 22.91 -1.31
N PHE A 474 16.35 23.82 -0.99
CA PHE A 474 15.42 24.41 -1.95
C PHE A 474 16.16 25.14 -3.08
N ARG A 475 17.16 25.96 -2.73
CA ARG A 475 18.02 26.64 -3.73
C ARG A 475 18.83 25.63 -4.55
N PHE A 476 19.40 24.61 -3.90
CA PHE A 476 20.16 23.56 -4.58
C PHE A 476 19.31 22.82 -5.62
N ILE A 477 18.10 22.37 -5.24
CA ILE A 477 17.22 21.62 -6.14
C ILE A 477 16.87 22.47 -7.37
N ARG A 478 16.48 23.72 -7.16
CA ARG A 478 16.11 24.64 -8.26
C ARG A 478 17.28 24.99 -9.17
N ALA A 479 18.48 25.16 -8.62
CA ALA A 479 19.66 25.49 -9.41
C ALA A 479 20.20 24.28 -10.21
N ARG A 480 20.01 23.06 -9.68
CA ARG A 480 20.64 21.84 -10.22
C ARG A 480 19.75 21.07 -11.18
N PHE A 481 18.44 21.10 -11.01
CA PHE A 481 17.49 20.26 -11.75
C PHE A 481 16.51 21.07 -12.60
N THR A 482 16.16 20.55 -13.77
CA THR A 482 15.06 21.07 -14.59
C THR A 482 13.74 20.55 -14.04
N LEU A 483 13.01 21.40 -13.32
CA LEU A 483 11.75 21.04 -12.68
C LEU A 483 10.57 21.16 -13.64
N ASP A 484 9.59 20.27 -13.51
CA ASP A 484 8.26 20.47 -14.07
C ASP A 484 7.46 21.51 -13.24
N VAL A 485 6.40 22.08 -13.81
CA VAL A 485 5.46 22.99 -13.13
C VAL A 485 4.92 22.34 -11.84
N ARG A 486 4.57 21.06 -11.89
CA ARG A 486 4.05 20.33 -10.72
C ARG A 486 5.10 20.17 -9.62
N GLU A 487 6.34 19.83 -10.00
CA GLU A 487 7.46 19.66 -9.08
C GLU A 487 7.83 20.98 -8.41
N LYS A 488 7.93 22.08 -9.19
CA LYS A 488 8.21 23.40 -8.64
C LYS A 488 7.09 23.86 -7.70
N ARG A 489 5.82 23.67 -8.07
CA ARG A 489 4.66 23.96 -7.19
C ARG A 489 4.80 23.22 -5.86
N GLU A 490 5.14 21.92 -5.90
CA GLU A 490 5.33 21.12 -4.69
C GLU A 490 6.45 21.67 -3.79
N LEU A 491 7.59 22.07 -4.35
CA LEU A 491 8.67 22.67 -3.56
C LEU A 491 8.26 24.01 -2.92
N VAL A 492 7.57 24.87 -3.67
CA VAL A 492 7.07 26.16 -3.17
C VAL A 492 6.08 25.93 -2.04
N GLU A 493 5.14 24.99 -2.21
CA GLU A 493 4.16 24.62 -1.17
C GLU A 493 4.85 24.13 0.11
N ILE A 494 5.89 23.30 0.01
CA ILE A 494 6.65 22.81 1.16
C ILE A 494 7.30 23.97 1.92
N MET A 495 7.95 24.91 1.21
CA MET A 495 8.61 26.07 1.81
C MET A 495 7.60 27.03 2.45
N MET A 496 6.49 27.33 1.77
CA MET A 496 5.42 28.17 2.34
C MET A 496 4.83 27.55 3.60
N ARG A 497 4.55 26.24 3.58
CA ARG A 497 4.05 25.52 4.77
C ARG A 497 5.07 25.54 5.92
N MET A 498 6.37 25.46 5.64
CA MET A 498 7.42 25.56 6.66
C MET A 498 7.34 26.88 7.43
N TYR A 499 7.36 28.02 6.73
CA TYR A 499 7.31 29.34 7.36
C TYR A 499 5.93 29.64 7.99
N GLY A 500 4.85 29.22 7.33
CA GLY A 500 3.49 29.41 7.82
C GLY A 500 3.12 28.59 9.05
N THR A 501 3.88 27.54 9.37
CA THR A 501 3.65 26.69 10.57
C THR A 501 4.64 26.93 11.70
N LEU A 502 5.52 27.94 11.58
CA LEU A 502 6.37 28.37 12.70
C LEU A 502 5.52 28.92 13.86
N ALA A 503 6.10 28.90 15.06
CA ALA A 503 5.49 29.49 16.25
C ALA A 503 6.39 30.63 16.77
N PRO A 504 6.10 31.91 16.45
CA PRO A 504 4.98 32.41 15.62
C PRO A 504 5.20 32.21 14.10
N PRO A 505 4.13 32.26 13.27
CA PRO A 505 4.24 32.10 11.82
C PRO A 505 5.00 33.28 11.19
N ASP A 506 5.81 32.99 10.16
CA ASP A 506 6.59 34.00 9.44
C ASP A 506 5.88 34.39 8.14
N PHE A 507 4.95 35.34 8.24
CA PHE A 507 4.21 35.86 7.10
C PHE A 507 5.12 36.46 6.04
N SER A 508 6.16 37.21 6.47
CA SER A 508 7.05 37.92 5.55
C SER A 508 7.82 36.95 4.66
N SER A 509 8.37 35.88 5.22
CA SER A 509 9.09 34.86 4.45
C SER A 509 8.14 34.06 3.56
N THR A 510 6.94 33.75 4.04
CA THR A 510 5.91 33.07 3.24
C THR A 510 5.49 33.90 2.03
N LEU A 511 5.25 35.21 2.23
CA LEU A 511 4.90 36.16 1.19
C LEU A 511 6.05 36.38 0.19
N ALA A 512 7.30 36.41 0.67
CA ALA A 512 8.47 36.50 -0.21
C ALA A 512 8.57 35.29 -1.15
N ILE A 513 8.40 34.07 -0.63
CA ILE A 513 8.37 32.84 -1.43
C ILE A 513 7.24 32.88 -2.47
N PHE A 514 6.04 33.32 -2.08
CA PHE A 514 4.90 33.46 -2.99
C PHE A 514 5.19 34.47 -4.11
N ASN A 515 5.65 35.67 -3.76
CA ASN A 515 5.96 36.72 -4.73
C ASN A 515 7.06 36.29 -5.70
N ASP A 516 8.14 35.70 -5.20
CA ASP A 516 9.31 35.37 -6.02
C ASP A 516 9.06 34.16 -6.91
N HIS A 517 8.26 33.18 -6.48
CA HIS A 517 8.10 31.91 -7.21
C HIS A 517 6.76 31.70 -7.88
N VAL A 518 5.71 32.37 -7.43
CA VAL A 518 4.35 32.29 -8.02
C VAL A 518 4.12 33.49 -8.92
N LEU A 519 4.26 34.72 -8.41
CA LEU A 519 3.94 35.94 -9.18
C LEU A 519 5.03 36.35 -10.16
N ARG A 520 6.29 36.42 -9.72
CA ARG A 520 7.40 36.95 -10.55
C ARG A 520 8.11 35.90 -11.39
N CYS A 521 8.05 34.63 -10.96
CA CYS A 521 8.70 33.45 -11.54
C CYS A 521 10.13 33.70 -12.10
N PRO A 522 11.19 33.19 -11.46
CA PRO A 522 12.56 33.42 -11.93
C PRO A 522 12.77 32.94 -13.37
N SER A 523 13.60 33.67 -14.13
CA SER A 523 13.90 33.34 -15.51
C SER A 523 14.51 31.94 -15.64
N GLY A 524 13.96 31.12 -16.53
CA GLY A 524 14.43 29.75 -16.77
C GLY A 524 13.74 28.68 -15.92
N GLU A 525 12.83 29.05 -15.02
CA GLU A 525 12.00 28.12 -14.26
C GLU A 525 10.58 28.06 -14.82
N PRO A 526 9.85 26.94 -14.65
CA PRO A 526 8.43 26.87 -15.01
C PRO A 526 7.62 27.85 -14.15
N ALA A 527 6.60 28.48 -14.74
CA ALA A 527 5.67 29.33 -14.01
C ALA A 527 4.70 28.48 -13.18
N VAL A 528 4.55 28.82 -11.90
CA VAL A 528 3.57 28.17 -11.00
C VAL A 528 2.35 29.08 -10.96
N ALA A 529 1.20 28.56 -11.38
CA ALA A 529 -0.06 29.30 -11.27
C ALA A 529 -0.46 29.44 -9.78
N PRO A 530 -0.96 30.60 -9.35
CA PRO A 530 -1.56 30.72 -8.03
C PRO A 530 -2.79 29.82 -7.93
N ASP A 531 -2.92 29.10 -6.83
CA ASP A 531 -4.07 28.23 -6.58
C ASP A 531 -4.58 28.40 -5.15
N ALA A 532 -5.74 27.78 -4.88
CA ALA A 532 -6.40 27.88 -3.59
C ALA A 532 -5.53 27.38 -2.42
N ALA A 533 -4.68 26.37 -2.67
CA ALA A 533 -3.83 25.81 -1.63
C ALA A 533 -2.70 26.76 -1.23
N LEU A 534 -2.03 27.40 -2.20
CA LEU A 534 -0.97 28.37 -1.93
C LEU A 534 -1.52 29.63 -1.25
N TYR A 535 -2.67 30.15 -1.71
CA TYR A 535 -3.34 31.27 -1.04
C TYR A 535 -3.80 30.92 0.37
N THR A 536 -4.33 29.72 0.60
CA THR A 536 -4.72 29.26 1.95
C THR A 536 -3.52 29.24 2.89
N LEU A 537 -2.36 28.73 2.45
CA LEU A 537 -1.14 28.76 3.25
C LEU A 537 -0.69 30.19 3.58
N LEU A 538 -0.79 31.11 2.61
CA LEU A 538 -0.42 32.51 2.82
C LEU A 538 -1.37 33.22 3.80
N ILE A 539 -2.67 32.95 3.72
CA ILE A 539 -3.69 33.45 4.65
C ILE A 539 -3.45 32.91 6.06
N GLN A 540 -3.15 31.61 6.20
CA GLN A 540 -2.85 30.97 7.49
C GLN A 540 -1.56 31.51 8.13
N ALA A 541 -0.57 31.88 7.31
CA ALA A 541 0.68 32.46 7.77
C ALA A 541 0.56 33.93 8.19
N ALA A 542 -0.57 34.60 7.91
CA ALA A 542 -0.76 36.02 8.13
C ALA A 542 -0.55 36.43 9.59
N ASP A 543 0.28 37.46 9.79
CA ASP A 543 0.62 38.03 11.10
C ASP A 543 -0.55 38.81 11.73
N SER A 544 -1.49 39.27 10.91
CA SER A 544 -2.66 40.00 11.32
C SER A 544 -3.88 39.61 10.51
N ARG A 545 -5.05 39.81 11.11
CA ARG A 545 -6.33 39.56 10.45
C ARG A 545 -6.59 40.51 9.26
N ASP A 546 -6.06 41.73 9.32
CA ASP A 546 -6.12 42.67 8.20
C ASP A 546 -5.28 42.12 7.03
N SER A 547 -4.07 41.60 7.29
CA SER A 547 -3.21 40.95 6.29
C SER A 547 -3.92 39.74 5.66
N ALA A 548 -4.48 38.85 6.50
CA ALA A 548 -5.21 37.66 6.05
C ALA A 548 -6.37 38.02 5.13
N ALA A 549 -7.14 39.06 5.48
CA ALA A 549 -8.29 39.48 4.68
C ALA A 549 -7.88 40.18 3.38
N MET A 550 -6.77 40.92 3.36
CA MET A 550 -6.23 41.48 2.11
C MET A 550 -5.78 40.38 1.15
N VAL A 551 -5.07 39.35 1.63
CA VAL A 551 -4.65 38.20 0.82
C VAL A 551 -5.86 37.41 0.31
N PHE A 552 -6.91 37.26 1.12
CA PHE A 552 -8.17 36.64 0.68
C PHE A 552 -8.80 37.42 -0.48
N LEU A 553 -8.87 38.75 -0.37
CA LEU A 553 -9.43 39.61 -1.42
C LEU A 553 -8.58 39.60 -2.71
N GLU A 554 -7.25 39.53 -2.57
CA GLU A 554 -6.33 39.35 -3.68
C GLU A 554 -6.58 38.03 -4.42
N ALA A 555 -6.69 36.92 -3.68
CA ALA A 555 -7.00 35.61 -4.25
C ALA A 555 -8.32 35.61 -5.05
N CYS A 556 -9.36 36.26 -4.50
CA CYS A 556 -10.63 36.41 -5.20
C CYS A 556 -10.55 37.35 -6.41
N GLY A 557 -9.67 38.36 -6.37
CA GLY A 557 -9.38 39.22 -7.52
C GLY A 557 -8.71 38.46 -8.66
N ASP A 558 -7.87 37.48 -8.32
CA ASP A 558 -7.22 36.56 -9.27
C ASP A 558 -8.14 35.42 -9.76
N GLY A 559 -9.40 35.38 -9.30
CA GLY A 559 -10.36 34.34 -9.66
C GLY A 559 -10.09 32.98 -9.00
N VAL A 560 -9.31 32.94 -7.93
CA VAL A 560 -9.08 31.72 -7.15
C VAL A 560 -10.24 31.47 -6.20
N VAL A 561 -10.90 30.32 -6.36
CA VAL A 561 -11.99 29.90 -5.49
C VAL A 561 -11.43 29.40 -4.16
N LEU A 562 -11.74 30.12 -3.07
CA LEU A 562 -11.37 29.75 -1.70
C LEU A 562 -12.58 29.17 -0.94
N ASP A 563 -12.29 28.31 0.04
CA ASP A 563 -13.32 27.68 0.88
C ASP A 563 -14.07 28.72 1.73
N ALA A 564 -15.39 28.53 1.86
CA ALA A 564 -16.25 29.39 2.68
C ALA A 564 -15.85 29.38 4.17
N ASP A 565 -15.37 28.23 4.67
CA ASP A 565 -14.89 28.09 6.05
C ASP A 565 -13.65 28.97 6.30
N LEU A 566 -12.78 29.11 5.30
CA LEU A 566 -11.61 29.99 5.39
C LEU A 566 -12.04 31.46 5.45
N PHE A 567 -13.05 31.84 4.66
CA PHE A 567 -13.64 33.18 4.72
C PHE A 567 -14.24 33.49 6.09
N GLU A 568 -15.01 32.55 6.65
CA GLU A 568 -15.57 32.69 8.00
C GLU A 568 -14.47 32.79 9.07
N ALA A 569 -13.41 31.99 8.97
CA ALA A 569 -12.27 32.05 9.87
C ALA A 569 -11.55 33.41 9.81
N VAL A 570 -11.33 33.96 8.61
CA VAL A 570 -10.69 35.26 8.39
C VAL A 570 -11.57 36.41 8.88
N LEU A 571 -12.90 36.29 8.77
CA LEU A 571 -13.84 37.33 9.19
C LEU A 571 -14.38 37.19 10.62
N GLY A 572 -14.17 36.05 11.29
CA GLY A 572 -14.65 35.77 12.64
C GLY A 572 -16.11 36.21 12.92
N ALA A 573 -16.43 36.44 14.20
CA ALA A 573 -17.77 36.89 14.62
C ALA A 573 -18.12 38.36 14.25
N ASN A 574 -17.18 39.11 13.65
CA ASN A 574 -17.32 40.55 13.37
C ASN A 574 -17.23 40.86 11.86
N GLN A 575 -17.92 40.05 11.04
CA GLN A 575 -17.91 40.13 9.57
C GLN A 575 -18.15 41.55 9.03
N HIS A 576 -19.18 42.25 9.53
CA HIS A 576 -19.60 43.54 8.97
C HIS A 576 -18.62 44.70 9.22
N ASN A 577 -17.94 44.73 10.37
CA ASN A 577 -17.01 45.82 10.71
C ASN A 577 -15.66 45.68 10.01
N LEU A 578 -15.19 44.45 9.78
CA LEU A 578 -13.95 44.20 9.05
C LEU A 578 -14.13 44.48 7.55
N MET A 579 -15.23 44.00 6.95
CA MET A 579 -15.60 44.27 5.56
C MET A 579 -15.73 45.78 5.28
N ALA A 580 -16.33 46.55 6.19
CA ALA A 580 -16.43 48.00 6.07
C ALA A 580 -15.08 48.74 6.17
N LYS A 581 -14.06 48.14 6.79
CA LYS A 581 -12.69 48.68 6.85
C LYS A 581 -11.86 48.26 5.63
N LEU A 582 -12.02 47.03 5.16
CA LEU A 582 -11.31 46.49 4.00
C LEU A 582 -11.81 47.11 2.69
N SER A 583 -13.12 47.29 2.53
CA SER A 583 -13.72 48.03 1.41
C SER A 583 -13.23 49.48 1.29
N ARG A 584 -12.73 50.08 2.38
CA ARG A 584 -12.09 51.41 2.34
C ARG A 584 -10.62 51.37 1.94
N LYS A 585 -9.96 50.22 2.09
CA LYS A 585 -8.53 49.99 1.79
C LYS A 585 -8.32 49.37 0.40
N LEU A 586 -9.36 48.79 -0.20
CA LEU A 586 -9.32 48.21 -1.55
C LEU A 586 -9.15 49.31 -2.62
N PRO A 587 -8.20 49.16 -3.57
CA PRO A 587 -8.13 49.95 -4.80
C PRO A 587 -9.47 50.00 -5.54
N HIS A 588 -9.79 51.13 -6.16
CA HIS A 588 -11.11 51.46 -6.72
C HIS A 588 -11.54 50.65 -7.96
N GLU A 589 -10.82 49.59 -8.33
CA GLU A 589 -11.01 48.84 -9.58
C GLU A 589 -11.09 47.32 -9.32
N TYR A 590 -11.97 46.87 -8.41
CA TYR A 590 -12.38 45.45 -8.36
C TYR A 590 -13.67 45.26 -9.16
N GLY A 591 -13.61 45.60 -10.45
CA GLY A 591 -14.71 45.35 -11.37
C GLY A 591 -14.52 44.01 -12.05
N THR A 592 -14.71 42.89 -11.33
CA THR A 592 -15.03 41.53 -11.82
C THR A 592 -14.52 40.47 -10.83
N SER A 593 -15.37 39.85 -10.00
CA SER A 593 -15.23 38.41 -9.63
C SER A 593 -16.42 37.91 -8.80
N ASP A 594 -16.55 36.58 -8.70
CA ASP A 594 -17.47 35.83 -7.82
C ASP A 594 -17.48 36.27 -6.35
N LEU A 595 -16.52 37.12 -5.93
CA LEU A 595 -16.54 37.83 -4.66
C LEU A 595 -17.84 38.63 -4.46
N ASP A 596 -18.36 39.30 -5.50
CA ASP A 596 -19.62 40.04 -5.41
C ASP A 596 -20.81 39.10 -5.11
N ALA A 597 -20.79 37.90 -5.68
CA ALA A 597 -21.82 36.88 -5.43
C ALA A 597 -21.73 36.33 -4.00
N GLN A 598 -20.52 36.08 -3.48
CA GLN A 598 -20.31 35.66 -2.10
C GLN A 598 -20.63 36.76 -1.08
N LEU A 599 -20.33 38.02 -1.42
CA LEU A 599 -20.69 39.21 -0.64
C LEU A 599 -22.16 39.61 -0.77
N ARG A 600 -22.94 38.92 -1.62
CA ARG A 600 -24.33 39.27 -1.99
C ARG A 600 -24.48 40.73 -2.41
N ILE A 601 -23.48 41.26 -3.12
CA ILE A 601 -23.54 42.60 -3.71
C ILE A 601 -24.35 42.45 -5.01
N PRO A 602 -25.58 43.01 -5.09
CA PRO A 602 -26.40 42.86 -6.28
C PRO A 602 -25.70 43.53 -7.48
N HIS A 603 -25.64 42.85 -8.62
CA HIS A 603 -24.93 43.29 -9.84
C HIS A 603 -25.39 44.66 -10.38
N ASN A 604 -26.52 45.18 -9.89
CA ASN A 604 -27.12 46.45 -10.28
C ASN A 604 -26.84 47.59 -9.27
N VAL A 605 -26.00 47.37 -8.26
CA VAL A 605 -25.77 48.37 -7.20
C VAL A 605 -24.30 48.75 -7.17
N ASP A 606 -24.03 49.93 -7.70
CA ASP A 606 -22.72 50.57 -7.64
C ASP A 606 -22.25 50.67 -6.18
N ALA A 607 -21.08 50.09 -5.89
CA ALA A 607 -20.45 50.15 -4.58
C ALA A 607 -20.22 51.61 -4.12
N HIS A 608 -20.07 52.54 -5.07
CA HIS A 608 -20.00 53.98 -4.81
C HIS A 608 -21.34 54.52 -4.28
N ALA A 609 -22.47 54.14 -4.90
CA ALA A 609 -23.78 54.61 -4.49
C ALA A 609 -24.14 54.19 -3.06
N ARG A 610 -23.80 52.96 -2.64
CA ARG A 610 -24.02 52.53 -1.23
C ARG A 610 -23.03 53.15 -0.24
N ARG A 611 -21.80 53.45 -0.66
CA ARG A 611 -20.84 54.19 0.18
C ARG A 611 -21.36 55.61 0.44
N GLU A 612 -21.88 56.26 -0.58
CA GLU A 612 -22.52 57.58 -0.49
C GLU A 612 -23.77 57.52 0.40
N GLU A 613 -24.70 56.60 0.13
CA GLU A 613 -25.94 56.43 0.89
C GLU A 613 -25.68 56.07 2.37
N ALA A 614 -24.68 55.25 2.67
CA ALA A 614 -24.28 54.92 4.04
C ALA A 614 -23.57 56.06 4.78
N LEU A 615 -22.87 56.95 4.06
CA LEU A 615 -22.30 58.18 4.64
C LEU A 615 -23.40 59.22 4.90
N GLN A 616 -24.36 59.33 3.99
CA GLN A 616 -25.53 60.20 4.10
C GLN A 616 -26.43 59.78 5.28
N MET A 617 -26.72 58.48 5.41
CA MET A 617 -27.46 57.90 6.55
C MET A 617 -26.76 58.10 7.91
N ARG A 618 -25.45 58.38 7.92
CA ARG A 618 -24.66 58.66 9.13
C ARG A 618 -24.46 60.15 9.40
N GLY A 619 -25.05 61.03 8.58
CA GLY A 619 -24.91 62.48 8.70
C GLY A 619 -23.48 62.97 8.51
N LYS A 620 -22.63 62.21 7.82
CA LYS A 620 -21.24 62.62 7.53
C LYS A 620 -21.20 63.30 6.17
N THR A 621 -20.63 64.49 6.13
CA THR A 621 -20.44 65.25 4.89
C THR A 621 -19.59 64.45 3.91
N PHE A 622 -20.15 64.23 2.72
CA PHE A 622 -19.47 63.61 1.60
C PHE A 622 -18.82 64.71 0.74
N TYR A 623 -17.61 64.45 0.28
CA TYR A 623 -16.92 65.30 -0.69
C TYR A 623 -16.80 64.48 -1.97
N ASN A 624 -17.39 64.96 -3.07
CA ASN A 624 -17.21 64.33 -4.37
C ASN A 624 -15.76 64.56 -4.85
N SER A 625 -15.39 63.94 -5.96
CA SER A 625 -14.07 64.08 -6.60
C SER A 625 -13.77 65.50 -7.11
N THR A 626 -14.73 66.43 -7.07
CA THR A 626 -14.54 67.86 -7.34
C THR A 626 -14.44 68.72 -6.08
N GLY A 627 -14.43 68.11 -4.89
CA GLY A 627 -14.30 68.81 -3.60
C GLY A 627 -15.57 69.54 -3.15
N GLU A 628 -16.69 69.35 -3.83
CA GLU A 628 -17.96 69.96 -3.47
C GLU A 628 -18.72 69.07 -2.48
N THR A 629 -19.21 69.69 -1.41
CA THR A 629 -20.10 69.04 -0.44
C THR A 629 -21.52 69.02 -1.02
N GLY A 630 -21.99 67.84 -1.41
CA GLY A 630 -23.40 67.63 -1.75
C GLY A 630 -24.25 67.61 -0.47
N TYR A 631 -25.32 68.40 -0.44
CA TYR A 631 -26.35 68.34 0.61
C TYR A 631 -27.29 67.15 0.41
#